data_AF-A0A512T281-F1
#
_entry.id   AF-A0A512T281-F1
#
_cell.length_a   1.000
_cell.length_b   1.000
_cell.length_c   1.000
_cell.angle_alpha   90.00
_cell.angle_beta   90.00
_cell.angle_gamma   90.00
#
_symmetry.space_group_name_H-M   'P 1'
#
loop_
_entity.id
_entity.type
_entity.pdbx_description
1 polymer ?
#
loop_
_entity_poly.entity_id
_entity_poly.type
_entity_poly.pdbx_seq_one_letter_code
_entity_poly.pdbx_strand_id
1 'polypeptide(L)'
;MITDAFDTGPTGTFRTLCRTYPDDTVFKGTDGFRSLWGPIFYRGRANGSARLLAIGQDPAQTEAVTRRCLSGQAGRRVQGFVEKLGYTKSYLMINAFLYGIFNQSMALPHLNDPDVLAYRNAWLEAAFAPGKIETVVTFGTPAFNAWTAFTATPVGASVSATVSFHKALHPTADKPGGPITRQELLENWNVALQSLHPTVQHPDVATPLVPYGADFTAAELPEIPSRDLPMGLQPWMRNTDFWASMSATPGNQRANISIEVP
;
A
#
# COMPACT_ATOMS: atom_id res chain seq x y z
N MET A 1 7.85 -28.40 12.05
CA MET A 1 6.96 -27.35 12.61
C MET A 1 7.29 -26.06 11.87
N ILE A 2 6.32 -25.42 11.23
CA ILE A 2 6.53 -24.14 10.55
C ILE A 2 6.58 -23.05 11.63
N THR A 3 7.66 -22.28 11.68
CA THR A 3 7.92 -21.22 12.65
C THR A 3 7.84 -19.84 11.98
N ASP A 4 6.96 -19.69 11.00
CA ASP A 4 6.82 -18.46 10.22
C ASP A 4 6.46 -17.30 11.17
N ALA A 5 7.21 -16.21 11.04
CA ALA A 5 6.87 -14.97 11.72
C ALA A 5 5.53 -14.43 11.19
N PHE A 6 4.79 -13.71 12.03
CA PHE A 6 3.52 -13.07 11.67
C PHE A 6 3.48 -11.66 12.24
N ASP A 7 2.60 -10.83 11.66
CA ASP A 7 2.31 -9.51 12.19
C ASP A 7 1.33 -9.60 13.38
N THR A 8 1.81 -9.22 14.56
CA THR A 8 1.02 -9.17 15.81
C THR A 8 -0.03 -8.05 15.82
N GLY A 9 -0.01 -7.17 14.82
CA GLY A 9 -0.88 -6.00 14.73
C GLY A 9 -0.20 -4.71 15.18
N PRO A 10 -0.93 -3.58 15.06
CA PRO A 10 -0.38 -2.26 15.36
C PRO A 10 -0.18 -2.06 16.86
N THR A 11 0.79 -1.22 17.22
CA THR A 11 1.05 -0.80 18.61
C THR A 11 0.94 0.72 18.74
N GLY A 12 0.94 1.22 19.98
CA GLY A 12 0.94 2.67 20.26
C GLY A 12 -0.20 3.43 19.55
N THR A 13 0.13 4.59 18.97
CA THR A 13 -0.83 5.46 18.26
C THR A 13 -1.58 4.75 17.15
N PHE A 14 -0.92 3.87 16.39
CA PHE A 14 -1.58 3.09 15.33
C PHE A 14 -2.69 2.19 15.87
N ARG A 15 -2.48 1.57 17.04
CA ARG A 15 -3.53 0.77 17.70
C ARG A 15 -4.73 1.63 18.09
N THR A 16 -4.50 2.86 18.55
CA THR A 16 -5.57 3.80 18.87
C THR A 16 -6.34 4.18 17.61
N LEU A 17 -5.63 4.53 16.52
CA LEU A 17 -6.27 4.87 15.24
C LEU A 17 -7.13 3.71 14.71
N CYS A 18 -6.65 2.47 14.78
CA CYS A 18 -7.43 1.29 14.42
C CYS A 18 -8.70 1.06 15.26
N ARG A 19 -8.86 1.73 16.41
CA ARG A 19 -10.07 1.68 17.24
C ARG A 19 -11.02 2.85 17.02
N THR A 20 -10.51 3.95 16.47
CA THR A 20 -11.24 5.21 16.29
C THR A 20 -11.25 5.60 14.81
N TYR A 21 -11.48 4.62 13.95
CA TYR A 21 -11.49 4.84 12.51
C TYR A 21 -12.82 5.44 12.04
N PRO A 22 -12.81 6.29 11.00
CA PRO A 22 -14.03 6.75 10.35
C PRO A 22 -14.75 5.56 9.72
N ASP A 23 -16.00 5.36 10.09
CA ASP A 23 -16.83 4.24 9.64
C ASP A 23 -17.56 4.55 8.32
N ASP A 24 -18.64 3.83 8.05
CA ASP A 24 -19.46 3.99 6.86
C ASP A 24 -20.30 5.28 6.84
N THR A 25 -20.33 6.04 7.93
CA THR A 25 -20.90 7.41 7.94
C THR A 25 -20.01 8.41 7.20
N VAL A 26 -18.70 8.13 7.11
CA VAL A 26 -17.72 8.91 6.33
C VAL A 26 -17.45 8.23 4.98
N PHE A 27 -17.20 6.92 4.98
CA PHE A 27 -16.92 6.16 3.76
C PHE A 27 -18.17 5.47 3.24
N LYS A 28 -19.06 6.22 2.59
CA LYS A 28 -20.37 5.68 2.23
C LYS A 28 -20.33 4.79 1.01
N GLY A 29 -21.19 3.78 1.03
CA GLY A 29 -21.43 2.94 -0.14
C GLY A 29 -22.05 3.72 -1.31
N THR A 30 -22.77 4.81 -1.05
CA THR A 30 -23.30 5.71 -2.08
C THR A 30 -22.21 6.55 -2.75
N ASP A 31 -21.04 6.66 -2.13
CA ASP A 31 -19.97 7.57 -2.53
C ASP A 31 -18.84 6.81 -3.25
N GLY A 32 -19.09 5.56 -3.68
CA GLY A 32 -18.10 4.78 -4.43
C GLY A 32 -17.24 3.83 -3.59
N PHE A 33 -17.46 3.73 -2.27
CA PHE A 33 -16.68 2.87 -1.37
C PHE A 33 -17.31 1.49 -1.07
N ARG A 34 -16.46 0.54 -0.70
CA ARG A 34 -16.78 -0.84 -0.29
C ARG A 34 -16.75 -0.97 1.24
N SER A 35 -17.47 -0.10 1.95
CA SER A 35 -17.43 -0.03 3.42
C SER A 35 -17.87 -1.30 4.14
N LEU A 36 -18.70 -2.14 3.50
CA LEU A 36 -19.14 -3.44 4.01
C LEU A 36 -18.00 -4.38 4.43
N TRP A 37 -16.82 -4.22 3.82
CA TRP A 37 -15.66 -5.06 4.12
C TRP A 37 -14.81 -4.52 5.27
N GLY A 38 -15.17 -3.38 5.84
CA GLY A 38 -14.40 -2.73 6.89
C GLY A 38 -13.09 -2.09 6.39
N PRO A 39 -12.40 -1.37 7.28
CA PRO A 39 -11.17 -0.67 6.96
C PRO A 39 -9.97 -1.62 6.82
N ILE A 40 -9.07 -1.33 5.87
CA ILE A 40 -7.77 -2.01 5.75
C ILE A 40 -6.65 -0.99 5.96
N PHE A 41 -6.01 -1.07 7.12
CA PHE A 41 -5.18 0.00 7.65
C PHE A 41 -3.77 0.09 7.05
N TYR A 42 -3.01 -0.99 7.10
CA TYR A 42 -1.59 -0.97 6.75
C TYR A 42 -1.05 -2.35 6.34
N ARG A 43 0.22 -2.40 5.92
CA ARG A 43 1.07 -3.59 5.83
C ARG A 43 2.50 -3.23 6.25
N GLY A 44 3.23 -4.14 6.90
CA GLY A 44 4.60 -3.91 7.35
C GLY A 44 4.72 -3.43 8.79
N ARG A 45 5.58 -2.43 9.07
CA ARG A 45 6.03 -2.08 10.44
C ARG A 45 5.29 -0.88 11.04
N ALA A 46 4.10 -1.13 11.58
CA ALA A 46 3.35 -0.17 12.42
C ALA A 46 3.81 -0.17 13.89
N ASN A 47 5.13 -0.25 14.12
CA ASN A 47 5.78 -0.27 15.43
C ASN A 47 6.92 0.77 15.55
N GLY A 48 7.05 1.64 14.54
CA GLY A 48 8.09 2.67 14.47
C GLY A 48 9.47 2.21 14.02
N SER A 49 9.61 0.99 13.47
CA SER A 49 10.87 0.52 12.89
C SER A 49 10.99 0.75 11.37
N ALA A 50 9.96 1.28 10.71
CA ALA A 50 10.01 1.53 9.27
C ALA A 50 11.06 2.60 8.89
N ARG A 51 11.70 2.38 7.74
CA ARG A 51 12.64 3.31 7.09
C ARG A 51 12.07 3.83 5.75
N LEU A 52 11.22 3.04 5.10
CA LEU A 52 10.48 3.44 3.91
C LEU A 52 8.97 3.50 4.20
N LEU A 53 8.29 4.54 3.68
CA LEU A 53 6.83 4.62 3.60
C LEU A 53 6.38 4.44 2.15
N ALA A 54 5.53 3.44 1.90
CA ALA A 54 4.82 3.30 0.63
C ALA A 54 3.35 3.74 0.81
N ILE A 55 2.87 4.58 -0.10
CA ILE A 55 1.47 5.04 -0.11
C ILE A 55 0.81 4.49 -1.38
N GLY A 56 -0.15 3.57 -1.20
CA GLY A 56 -1.02 3.06 -2.25
C GLY A 56 -2.33 3.85 -2.37
N GLN A 57 -3.24 3.39 -3.21
CA GLN A 57 -4.52 4.05 -3.45
C GLN A 57 -5.62 3.58 -2.48
N ASP A 58 -6.05 2.33 -2.61
CA ASP A 58 -7.16 1.73 -1.88
C ASP A 58 -6.98 0.19 -1.83
N PRO A 59 -7.58 -0.51 -0.84
CA PRO A 59 -7.53 -1.98 -0.77
C PRO A 59 -8.51 -2.64 -1.75
N ALA A 60 -8.22 -3.87 -2.18
CA ALA A 60 -9.12 -4.67 -3.01
C ALA A 60 -9.57 -5.95 -2.28
N GLN A 61 -10.08 -6.93 -3.01
CA GLN A 61 -10.67 -8.15 -2.45
C GLN A 61 -9.65 -9.06 -1.73
N THR A 62 -8.40 -9.11 -2.18
CA THR A 62 -7.34 -9.86 -1.48
C THR A 62 -7.07 -9.23 -0.12
N GLU A 63 -6.93 -7.90 -0.09
CA GLU A 63 -6.71 -7.12 1.13
C GLU A 63 -7.89 -7.23 2.10
N ALA A 64 -9.12 -7.34 1.59
CA ALA A 64 -10.31 -7.58 2.40
C ALA A 64 -10.30 -8.94 3.11
N VAL A 65 -9.57 -9.93 2.59
CA VAL A 65 -9.43 -11.24 3.27
C VAL A 65 -8.19 -11.25 4.16
N THR A 66 -7.04 -10.79 3.68
CA THR A 66 -5.76 -10.82 4.42
C THR A 66 -5.67 -9.77 5.53
N ARG A 67 -6.53 -8.74 5.48
CA ARG A 67 -6.56 -7.60 6.42
C ARG A 67 -5.29 -6.77 6.42
N ARG A 68 -4.55 -6.78 5.32
CA ARG A 68 -3.34 -5.98 5.10
C ARG A 68 -3.36 -5.40 3.70
N CYS A 69 -3.10 -4.10 3.58
CA CYS A 69 -3.13 -3.41 2.28
C CYS A 69 -2.02 -3.94 1.36
N LEU A 70 -2.18 -3.74 0.04
CA LEU A 70 -1.17 -4.17 -0.94
C LEU A 70 -0.76 -5.63 -0.71
N SER A 71 -1.68 -6.58 -0.62
CA SER A 71 -1.36 -8.00 -0.41
C SER A 71 -1.67 -8.87 -1.64
N GLY A 72 -2.33 -8.31 -2.66
CA GLY A 72 -2.47 -8.94 -3.98
C GLY A 72 -1.32 -8.62 -4.95
N GLN A 73 -1.62 -8.72 -6.25
CA GLN A 73 -0.65 -8.50 -7.35
C GLN A 73 0.09 -7.17 -7.24
N ALA A 74 -0.63 -6.07 -6.99
CA ALA A 74 0.00 -4.75 -6.83
C ALA A 74 1.03 -4.75 -5.68
N GLY A 75 0.69 -5.46 -4.60
CA GLY A 75 1.54 -5.62 -3.43
C GLY A 75 2.83 -6.38 -3.67
N ARG A 76 2.82 -7.39 -4.53
CA ARG A 76 4.02 -8.15 -4.90
C ARG A 76 4.95 -7.34 -5.79
N ARG A 77 4.39 -6.57 -6.73
CA ARG A 77 5.17 -5.62 -7.55
C ARG A 77 5.81 -4.55 -6.67
N VAL A 78 5.05 -3.97 -5.74
CA VAL A 78 5.60 -3.01 -4.75
C VAL A 78 6.64 -3.66 -3.86
N GLN A 79 6.46 -4.94 -3.47
CA GLN A 79 7.45 -5.68 -2.69
C GLN A 79 8.78 -5.79 -3.44
N GLY A 80 8.76 -6.16 -4.72
CA GLY A 80 9.97 -6.18 -5.56
C GLY A 80 10.61 -4.80 -5.71
N PHE A 81 9.81 -3.74 -5.82
CA PHE A 81 10.32 -2.36 -5.90
C PHE A 81 11.07 -1.95 -4.63
N VAL A 82 10.49 -2.18 -3.45
CA VAL A 82 11.13 -1.78 -2.18
C VAL A 82 12.35 -2.65 -1.86
N GLU A 83 12.36 -3.91 -2.32
CA GLU A 83 13.53 -4.80 -2.20
C GLU A 83 14.69 -4.38 -3.09
N LYS A 84 14.44 -3.81 -4.28
CA LYS A 84 15.50 -3.20 -5.11
C LYS A 84 16.17 -1.98 -4.44
N LEU A 85 15.49 -1.34 -3.49
CA LEU A 85 16.05 -0.30 -2.63
C LEU A 85 16.69 -0.87 -1.35
N GLY A 86 16.70 -2.19 -1.16
CA GLY A 86 17.27 -2.85 0.00
C GLY A 86 16.35 -2.96 1.22
N TYR A 87 15.07 -2.58 1.11
CA TYR A 87 14.09 -2.66 2.21
C TYR A 87 13.32 -3.99 2.16
N THR A 88 13.86 -5.02 2.80
CA THR A 88 13.22 -6.34 2.87
C THR A 88 12.15 -6.42 3.97
N LYS A 89 12.30 -5.65 5.05
CA LYS A 89 11.39 -5.67 6.21
C LYS A 89 11.11 -4.30 6.82
N SER A 90 11.96 -3.30 6.59
CA SER A 90 11.89 -1.97 7.21
C SER A 90 11.04 -1.00 6.41
N TYR A 91 9.81 -1.38 6.11
CA TYR A 91 8.83 -0.53 5.44
C TYR A 91 7.49 -0.51 6.19
N LEU A 92 6.75 0.56 6.00
CA LEU A 92 5.33 0.67 6.31
C LEU A 92 4.59 1.01 5.02
N MET A 93 3.46 0.35 4.79
CA MET A 93 2.58 0.63 3.67
C MET A 93 1.22 1.04 4.18
N ILE A 94 0.68 2.12 3.62
CA ILE A 94 -0.68 2.63 3.89
C ILE A 94 -1.35 2.99 2.56
N ASN A 95 -2.64 3.26 2.58
CA ASN A 95 -3.38 3.71 1.39
C ASN A 95 -3.90 5.14 1.56
N ALA A 96 -4.16 5.81 0.43
CA ALA A 96 -4.84 7.11 0.39
C ALA A 96 -6.27 7.02 0.93
N PHE A 97 -6.94 5.89 0.70
CA PHE A 97 -8.24 5.55 1.27
C PHE A 97 -8.18 4.26 2.07
N LEU A 98 -8.90 4.25 3.19
CA LEU A 98 -8.95 3.12 4.12
C LEU A 98 -9.83 1.96 3.61
N TYR A 99 -10.78 2.28 2.73
CA TYR A 99 -11.77 1.37 2.19
C TYR A 99 -11.59 1.20 0.69
N GLY A 100 -11.90 0.00 0.20
CA GLY A 100 -11.77 -0.30 -1.22
C GLY A 100 -12.76 0.48 -2.06
N ILE A 101 -12.37 0.81 -3.28
CA ILE A 101 -13.21 1.55 -4.24
C ILE A 101 -13.96 0.54 -5.12
N PHE A 102 -15.26 0.77 -5.34
CA PHE A 102 -16.00 0.08 -6.39
C PHE A 102 -16.31 1.00 -7.57
N ASN A 103 -16.33 2.32 -7.37
CA ASN A 103 -16.46 3.30 -8.43
C ASN A 103 -15.52 4.49 -8.21
N GLN A 104 -14.49 4.62 -9.06
CA GLN A 104 -13.48 5.67 -8.94
C GLN A 104 -14.04 7.07 -9.19
N SER A 105 -14.96 7.26 -10.13
CA SER A 105 -15.50 8.60 -10.42
C SER A 105 -16.33 9.15 -9.26
N MET A 106 -16.88 8.26 -8.43
CA MET A 106 -17.61 8.62 -7.22
C MET A 106 -16.68 8.79 -6.02
N ALA A 107 -15.71 7.89 -5.83
CA ALA A 107 -14.86 7.89 -4.63
C ALA A 107 -13.76 8.96 -4.64
N LEU A 108 -13.10 9.19 -5.79
CA LEU A 108 -11.95 10.09 -5.86
C LEU A 108 -12.23 11.55 -5.46
N PRO A 109 -13.41 12.15 -5.75
CA PRO A 109 -13.78 13.46 -5.23
C PRO A 109 -13.66 13.61 -3.71
N HIS A 110 -13.84 12.52 -2.96
CA HIS A 110 -13.82 12.51 -1.49
C HIS A 110 -12.41 12.44 -0.87
N LEU A 111 -11.34 12.46 -1.69
CA LEU A 111 -9.96 12.33 -1.20
C LEU A 111 -9.55 13.39 -0.17
N ASN A 112 -10.16 14.58 -0.30
CA ASN A 112 -9.88 15.75 0.52
C ASN A 112 -11.05 16.11 1.45
N ASP A 113 -12.04 15.23 1.60
CA ASP A 113 -13.08 15.43 2.60
C ASP A 113 -12.43 15.54 3.99
N PRO A 114 -12.89 16.47 4.86
CA PRO A 114 -12.19 16.78 6.11
C PRO A 114 -11.89 15.57 6.99
N ASP A 115 -12.85 14.67 7.18
CA ASP A 115 -12.67 13.48 8.04
C ASP A 115 -11.74 12.43 7.42
N VAL A 116 -11.79 12.27 6.08
CA VAL A 116 -10.88 11.39 5.34
C VAL A 116 -9.44 11.90 5.45
N LEU A 117 -9.25 13.20 5.20
CA LEU A 117 -7.97 13.87 5.25
C LEU A 117 -7.39 13.88 6.66
N ALA A 118 -8.20 14.23 7.67
CA ALA A 118 -7.78 14.27 9.06
C ALA A 118 -7.31 12.90 9.55
N TYR A 119 -8.09 11.84 9.28
CA TYR A 119 -7.71 10.49 9.70
C TYR A 119 -6.46 9.98 8.97
N ARG A 120 -6.34 10.22 7.66
CA ARG A 120 -5.13 9.86 6.90
C ARG A 120 -3.90 10.61 7.40
N ASN A 121 -4.03 11.90 7.69
CA ASN A 121 -2.93 12.70 8.22
C ASN A 121 -2.49 12.18 9.60
N ALA A 122 -3.42 11.78 10.47
CA ALA A 122 -3.07 11.16 11.74
C ALA A 122 -2.25 9.86 11.59
N TRP A 123 -2.53 9.05 10.56
CA TRP A 123 -1.70 7.89 10.20
C TRP A 123 -0.30 8.28 9.73
N LEU A 124 -0.20 9.31 8.89
CA LEU A 124 1.09 9.84 8.40
C LEU A 124 1.92 10.41 9.56
N GLU A 125 1.33 11.25 10.40
CA GLU A 125 1.99 11.79 11.60
C GLU A 125 2.48 10.68 12.53
N ALA A 126 1.67 9.65 12.78
CA ALA A 126 2.07 8.49 13.57
C ALA A 126 3.23 7.72 12.93
N ALA A 127 3.30 7.65 11.60
CA ALA A 127 4.41 7.02 10.88
C ALA A 127 5.72 7.81 11.02
N PHE A 128 5.67 9.14 10.99
CA PHE A 128 6.86 9.99 11.09
C PHE A 128 7.29 10.30 12.51
N ALA A 129 6.41 10.15 13.52
CA ALA A 129 6.73 10.44 14.92
C ALA A 129 8.03 9.78 15.45
N PRO A 130 8.39 8.54 15.08
CA PRO A 130 9.66 7.93 15.49
C PRO A 130 10.92 8.53 14.83
N GLY A 131 10.77 9.36 13.79
CA GLY A 131 11.88 10.02 13.10
C GLY A 131 12.80 9.09 12.32
N LYS A 132 12.33 7.90 11.90
CA LYS A 132 13.16 6.89 11.23
C LYS A 132 12.96 6.76 9.73
N ILE A 133 11.81 7.17 9.22
CA ILE A 133 11.50 7.10 7.79
C ILE A 133 12.37 8.11 7.04
N GLU A 134 13.09 7.62 6.04
CA GLU A 134 14.01 8.40 5.19
C GLU A 134 13.53 8.47 3.73
N THR A 135 12.66 7.54 3.32
CA THR A 135 12.16 7.43 1.94
C THR A 135 10.64 7.33 1.92
N VAL A 136 9.99 8.07 1.03
CA VAL A 136 8.55 8.00 0.74
C VAL A 136 8.32 7.73 -0.74
N VAL A 137 7.48 6.75 -1.05
CA VAL A 137 7.08 6.43 -2.43
C VAL A 137 5.56 6.38 -2.53
N THR A 138 4.98 7.17 -3.41
CA THR A 138 3.55 7.11 -3.72
C THR A 138 3.33 6.36 -5.02
N PHE A 139 2.36 5.45 -5.06
CA PHE A 139 2.02 4.69 -6.26
C PHE A 139 0.66 5.14 -6.83
N GLY A 140 0.70 5.87 -7.93
CA GLY A 140 -0.47 6.41 -8.61
C GLY A 140 -0.86 7.83 -8.16
N THR A 141 -1.79 8.43 -8.90
CA THR A 141 -2.19 9.83 -8.70
C THR A 141 -2.91 10.09 -7.37
N PRO A 142 -3.86 9.25 -6.90
CA PRO A 142 -4.51 9.51 -5.62
C PRO A 142 -3.54 9.43 -4.43
N ALA A 143 -2.60 8.48 -4.44
CA ALA A 143 -1.54 8.40 -3.43
C ALA A 143 -0.65 9.65 -3.43
N PHE A 144 -0.27 10.12 -4.62
CA PHE A 144 0.48 11.36 -4.78
C PHE A 144 -0.27 12.58 -4.25
N ASN A 145 -1.57 12.70 -4.56
CA ASN A 145 -2.39 13.80 -4.12
C ASN A 145 -2.59 13.77 -2.59
N ALA A 146 -2.75 12.58 -2.01
CA ALA A 146 -2.80 12.39 -0.56
C ALA A 146 -1.51 12.85 0.14
N TRP A 147 -0.35 12.47 -0.41
CA TRP A 147 0.94 12.95 0.07
C TRP A 147 1.08 14.46 -0.06
N THR A 148 0.73 15.02 -1.22
CA THR A 148 0.76 16.46 -1.49
C THR A 148 -0.12 17.25 -0.51
N ALA A 149 -1.32 16.74 -0.19
CA ALA A 149 -2.20 17.34 0.80
C ALA A 149 -1.60 17.30 2.21
N PHE A 150 -0.92 16.22 2.57
CA PHE A 150 -0.21 16.13 3.85
C PHE A 150 0.96 17.09 3.93
N THR A 151 1.80 17.17 2.90
CA THR A 151 2.99 18.06 2.90
C THR A 151 2.64 19.54 2.85
N ALA A 152 1.40 19.89 2.50
CA ALA A 152 0.87 21.25 2.64
C ALA A 152 0.51 21.63 4.09
N THR A 153 0.45 20.68 5.02
CA THR A 153 0.26 20.96 6.46
C THR A 153 1.58 21.38 7.12
N PRO A 154 1.57 22.09 8.27
CA PRO A 154 2.83 22.44 8.97
C PRO A 154 3.69 21.23 9.36
N VAL A 155 3.05 20.14 9.82
CA VAL A 155 3.76 18.90 10.19
C VAL A 155 4.33 18.22 8.95
N GLY A 156 3.52 18.06 7.90
CA GLY A 156 3.97 17.42 6.67
C GLY A 156 5.03 18.23 5.92
N ALA A 157 4.99 19.56 5.96
CA ALA A 157 6.03 20.41 5.39
C ALA A 157 7.38 20.14 6.08
N SER A 158 7.39 20.07 7.41
CA SER A 158 8.58 19.76 8.21
C SER A 158 9.13 18.36 7.87
N VAL A 159 8.25 17.36 7.73
CA VAL A 159 8.63 16.00 7.31
C VAL A 159 9.20 15.98 5.89
N SER A 160 8.56 16.69 4.95
CA SER A 160 8.97 16.67 3.54
C SER A 160 10.38 17.23 3.31
N ALA A 161 10.85 18.08 4.21
CA ALA A 161 12.21 18.61 4.19
C ALA A 161 13.28 17.59 4.63
N THR A 162 12.88 16.47 5.26
CA THR A 162 13.80 15.48 5.84
C THR A 162 13.81 14.14 5.11
N VAL A 163 12.94 13.93 4.12
CA VAL A 163 12.79 12.63 3.44
C VAL A 163 12.99 12.75 1.94
N SER A 164 13.56 11.70 1.35
CA SER A 164 13.54 11.53 -0.10
C SER A 164 12.15 11.09 -0.54
N PHE A 165 11.62 11.73 -1.57
CA PHE A 165 10.28 11.44 -2.08
C PHE A 165 10.31 11.21 -3.60
N HIS A 166 9.58 10.20 -4.07
CA HIS A 166 9.29 10.04 -5.50
C HIS A 166 7.87 9.53 -5.74
N LYS A 167 7.27 10.02 -6.84
CA LYS A 167 6.00 9.51 -7.38
C LYS A 167 6.26 8.41 -8.41
N ALA A 168 5.70 7.23 -8.21
CA ALA A 168 5.71 6.15 -9.19
C ALA A 168 4.30 5.94 -9.78
N LEU A 169 4.22 5.38 -10.99
CA LEU A 169 2.96 4.90 -11.55
C LEU A 169 2.34 3.81 -10.67
N HIS A 170 1.00 3.72 -10.69
CA HIS A 170 0.28 2.69 -9.96
C HIS A 170 0.75 1.29 -10.41
N PRO A 171 0.91 0.30 -9.52
CA PRO A 171 1.58 -0.96 -9.86
C PRO A 171 0.84 -1.80 -10.90
N THR A 172 -0.44 -1.51 -11.15
CA THR A 172 -1.30 -2.17 -12.14
C THR A 172 -1.80 -1.20 -13.22
N ALA A 173 -1.09 -0.09 -13.44
CA ALA A 173 -1.44 0.88 -14.50
C ALA A 173 -1.40 0.26 -15.92
N ASP A 174 -0.59 -0.79 -16.08
CA ASP A 174 -0.37 -1.60 -17.27
C ASP A 174 -1.48 -2.63 -17.55
N LYS A 175 -2.70 -2.38 -17.09
CA LYS A 175 -3.82 -3.32 -17.27
C LYS A 175 -4.05 -3.62 -18.77
N PRO A 176 -4.50 -4.84 -19.13
CA PRO A 176 -4.80 -5.18 -20.52
C PRO A 176 -5.75 -4.17 -21.18
N GLY A 177 -5.38 -3.67 -22.36
CA GLY A 177 -6.13 -2.62 -23.08
C GLY A 177 -6.08 -1.22 -22.44
N GLY A 178 -5.23 -1.03 -21.43
CA GLY A 178 -4.95 0.27 -20.82
C GLY A 178 -4.01 1.13 -21.66
N PRO A 179 -3.86 2.42 -21.30
CA PRO A 179 -3.03 3.37 -22.05
C PRO A 179 -1.53 3.27 -21.74
N ILE A 180 -1.15 2.43 -20.77
CA ILE A 180 0.23 2.23 -20.33
C ILE A 180 0.58 0.77 -20.59
N THR A 181 1.73 0.51 -21.19
CA THR A 181 2.31 -0.81 -21.36
C THR A 181 3.10 -1.23 -20.12
N ARG A 182 3.37 -2.53 -19.99
CA ARG A 182 4.25 -3.05 -18.92
C ARG A 182 5.64 -2.41 -18.96
N GLN A 183 6.21 -2.25 -20.15
CA GLN A 183 7.53 -1.64 -20.31
C GLN A 183 7.54 -0.18 -19.84
N GLU A 184 6.56 0.63 -20.25
CA GLU A 184 6.47 2.04 -19.81
C GLU A 184 6.29 2.17 -18.29
N LEU A 185 5.53 1.26 -17.67
CA LEU A 185 5.42 1.19 -16.20
C LEU A 185 6.80 0.95 -15.55
N LEU A 186 7.57 0.00 -16.07
CA LEU A 186 8.88 -0.35 -15.53
C LEU A 186 9.95 0.70 -15.80
N GLU A 187 9.91 1.36 -16.96
CA GLU A 187 10.75 2.53 -17.26
C GLU A 187 10.46 3.68 -16.29
N ASN A 188 9.19 3.96 -15.99
CA ASN A 188 8.83 4.93 -14.96
C ASN A 188 9.35 4.53 -13.57
N TRP A 189 9.26 3.25 -13.21
CA TRP A 189 9.78 2.76 -11.93
C TRP A 189 11.31 2.81 -11.86
N ASN A 190 12.01 2.61 -12.99
CA ASN A 190 13.46 2.78 -13.06
C ASN A 190 13.88 4.23 -12.77
N VAL A 191 13.13 5.23 -13.25
CA VAL A 191 13.37 6.64 -12.89
C VAL A 191 13.25 6.84 -11.38
N ALA A 192 12.21 6.29 -10.76
CA ALA A 192 12.02 6.37 -9.31
C ALA A 192 13.17 5.70 -8.54
N LEU A 193 13.59 4.50 -8.95
CA LEU A 193 14.70 3.80 -8.32
C LEU A 193 16.02 4.55 -8.47
N GLN A 194 16.32 5.09 -9.66
CA GLN A 194 17.53 5.89 -9.90
C GLN A 194 17.57 7.15 -9.03
N SER A 195 16.42 7.79 -8.81
CA SER A 195 16.31 8.96 -7.94
C SER A 195 16.46 8.61 -6.46
N LEU A 196 15.93 7.48 -6.01
CA LEU A 196 15.84 7.13 -4.59
C LEU A 196 17.05 6.37 -4.07
N HIS A 197 17.58 5.42 -4.86
CA HIS A 197 18.68 4.53 -4.46
C HIS A 197 19.89 5.26 -3.84
N PRO A 198 20.43 6.37 -4.42
CA PRO A 198 21.59 7.05 -3.82
C PRO A 198 21.28 7.73 -2.49
N THR A 199 20.01 7.90 -2.13
CA THR A 199 19.59 8.56 -0.89
C THR A 199 19.33 7.58 0.25
N VAL A 200 19.22 6.28 -0.03
CA VAL A 200 18.97 5.24 0.96
C VAL A 200 20.19 5.11 1.89
N GLN A 201 19.99 5.40 3.19
CA GLN A 201 21.07 5.35 4.19
C GLN A 201 21.01 4.08 5.04
N HIS A 202 19.80 3.56 5.31
CA HIS A 202 19.59 2.43 6.23
C HIS A 202 18.80 1.30 5.57
N PRO A 203 19.31 0.67 4.49
CA PRO A 203 18.67 -0.50 3.92
C PRO A 203 18.75 -1.67 4.91
N ASP A 204 17.82 -2.62 4.80
CA ASP A 204 17.96 -3.90 5.51
C ASP A 204 19.11 -4.73 4.92
N VAL A 205 19.31 -4.61 3.61
CA VAL A 205 20.38 -5.29 2.86
C VAL A 205 20.94 -4.33 1.83
N ALA A 206 22.24 -4.02 1.91
CA ALA A 206 22.93 -3.23 0.89
C ALA A 206 22.87 -3.96 -0.46
N THR A 207 22.24 -3.34 -1.45
CA THR A 207 21.97 -3.96 -2.75
C THR A 207 22.36 -2.99 -3.87
N PRO A 208 23.16 -3.41 -4.87
CA PRO A 208 23.43 -2.57 -6.03
C PRO A 208 22.13 -2.30 -6.79
N LEU A 209 21.99 -1.10 -7.36
CA LEU A 209 20.82 -0.80 -8.18
C LEU A 209 20.83 -1.66 -9.45
N VAL A 210 19.83 -2.53 -9.57
CA VAL A 210 19.56 -3.29 -10.79
C VAL A 210 18.22 -2.81 -11.36
N PRO A 211 18.21 -2.06 -12.47
CA PRO A 211 16.99 -1.62 -13.13
C PRO A 211 16.12 -2.81 -13.57
N TYR A 212 14.81 -2.57 -13.67
CA TYR A 212 13.89 -3.46 -14.36
C TYR A 212 14.19 -3.53 -15.87
N GLY A 213 13.87 -4.67 -16.47
CA GLY A 213 13.81 -4.84 -17.93
C GLY A 213 12.46 -4.43 -18.52
N ALA A 214 12.11 -5.00 -19.68
CA ALA A 214 10.84 -4.74 -20.35
C ALA A 214 9.63 -5.47 -19.72
N ASP A 215 9.88 -6.46 -18.87
CA ASP A 215 8.87 -7.17 -18.08
C ASP A 215 9.42 -7.54 -16.70
N PHE A 216 8.54 -7.87 -15.76
CA PHE A 216 8.90 -8.40 -14.45
C PHE A 216 9.49 -9.79 -14.59
N THR A 217 10.65 -10.00 -13.98
CA THR A 217 11.18 -11.34 -13.72
C THR A 217 10.47 -11.96 -12.50
N ALA A 218 10.60 -13.29 -12.33
CA ALA A 218 10.03 -13.97 -11.17
C ALA A 218 10.60 -13.44 -9.83
N ALA A 219 11.88 -13.07 -9.80
CA ALA A 219 12.54 -12.52 -8.61
C ALA A 219 12.01 -11.11 -8.24
N GLU A 220 11.43 -10.40 -9.21
CA GLU A 220 10.86 -9.06 -9.01
C GLU A 220 9.38 -9.09 -8.61
N LEU A 221 8.81 -10.29 -8.49
CA LEU A 221 7.47 -10.56 -7.98
C LEU A 221 7.54 -11.48 -6.75
N PRO A 222 8.28 -11.09 -5.69
CA PRO A 222 8.40 -11.92 -4.50
C PRO A 222 7.03 -12.18 -3.88
N GLU A 223 6.94 -13.27 -3.11
CA GLU A 223 5.79 -13.49 -2.23
C GLU A 223 5.72 -12.40 -1.15
N ILE A 224 4.51 -12.14 -0.65
CA ILE A 224 4.38 -11.25 0.51
C ILE A 224 4.99 -11.97 1.73
N PRO A 225 5.90 -11.31 2.49
CA PRO A 225 6.49 -11.95 3.65
C PRO A 225 5.45 -12.34 4.70
N SER A 226 5.54 -13.55 5.27
CA SER A 226 4.63 -14.03 6.32
C SER A 226 4.55 -13.07 7.52
N ARG A 227 5.68 -12.45 7.89
CA ARG A 227 5.80 -11.42 8.95
C ARG A 227 4.94 -10.16 8.76
N ASP A 228 4.35 -9.98 7.57
CA ASP A 228 3.49 -8.84 7.28
C ASP A 228 2.00 -9.19 7.37
N LEU A 229 1.69 -10.47 7.57
CA LEU A 229 0.34 -11.01 7.59
C LEU A 229 -0.07 -11.47 8.99
N PRO A 230 -1.37 -11.46 9.33
CA PRO A 230 -1.86 -11.98 10.59
C PRO A 230 -1.53 -13.46 10.81
N MET A 231 -1.53 -13.88 12.07
CA MET A 231 -1.38 -15.30 12.44
C MET A 231 -2.44 -16.18 11.74
N GLY A 232 -2.01 -17.35 11.28
CA GLY A 232 -2.90 -18.39 10.74
C GLY A 232 -3.18 -18.31 9.23
N LEU A 233 -2.74 -17.26 8.53
CA LEU A 233 -2.85 -17.22 7.07
C LEU A 233 -1.92 -18.24 6.41
N GLN A 234 -2.45 -18.93 5.39
CA GLN A 234 -1.73 -20.00 4.70
C GLN A 234 -0.75 -19.43 3.65
N PRO A 235 0.37 -20.12 3.36
CA PRO A 235 1.34 -19.67 2.37
C PRO A 235 0.77 -19.38 0.97
N TRP A 236 -0.27 -20.10 0.54
CA TRP A 236 -0.90 -19.84 -0.77
C TRP A 236 -1.54 -18.45 -0.86
N MET A 237 -1.99 -17.87 0.27
CA MET A 237 -2.60 -16.54 0.30
C MET A 237 -1.61 -15.41 0.03
N ARG A 238 -0.30 -15.69 0.06
CA ARG A 238 0.79 -14.71 -0.07
C ARG A 238 1.72 -14.95 -1.25
N ASN A 239 1.62 -16.08 -1.95
CA ASN A 239 2.51 -16.44 -3.05
C ASN A 239 1.81 -16.57 -4.43
N THR A 240 0.48 -16.60 -4.48
CA THR A 240 -0.31 -16.56 -5.72
C THR A 240 -1.19 -15.31 -5.80
N ASP A 241 -1.47 -14.90 -7.03
CA ASP A 241 -2.39 -13.80 -7.31
C ASP A 241 -3.79 -14.36 -7.59
N PHE A 242 -4.82 -13.52 -7.49
CA PHE A 242 -6.18 -13.79 -7.99
C PHE A 242 -6.97 -14.95 -7.34
N TRP A 243 -6.52 -15.49 -6.20
CA TRP A 243 -7.29 -16.47 -5.41
C TRP A 243 -8.56 -15.87 -4.77
N ALA A 244 -8.68 -14.53 -4.72
CA ALA A 244 -9.89 -13.83 -4.29
C ALA A 244 -10.47 -13.00 -5.44
N SER A 245 -11.78 -13.12 -5.65
CA SER A 245 -12.53 -12.34 -6.64
C SER A 245 -13.83 -11.78 -6.04
N MET A 246 -14.25 -10.60 -6.49
CA MET A 246 -15.61 -10.14 -6.20
C MET A 246 -16.61 -10.99 -6.99
N SER A 247 -17.75 -11.30 -6.38
CA SER A 247 -18.82 -12.04 -7.07
C SER A 247 -19.24 -11.35 -8.38
N ALA A 248 -19.44 -12.12 -9.43
CA ALA A 248 -20.01 -11.65 -10.68
C ALA A 248 -21.55 -11.56 -10.64
N THR A 249 -22.20 -12.10 -9.60
CA THR A 249 -23.65 -12.19 -9.49
C THR A 249 -24.28 -10.80 -9.34
N PRO A 250 -25.21 -10.40 -10.25
CA PRO A 250 -25.98 -9.17 -10.13
C PRO A 250 -26.61 -8.96 -8.75
N GLY A 251 -26.42 -7.77 -8.17
CA GLY A 251 -26.90 -7.40 -6.84
C GLY A 251 -25.92 -7.73 -5.70
N ASN A 252 -25.01 -8.68 -5.92
CA ASN A 252 -24.09 -9.17 -4.88
C ASN A 252 -22.62 -8.81 -5.14
N GLN A 253 -22.30 -8.12 -6.24
CA GLN A 253 -20.91 -7.84 -6.65
C GLN A 253 -20.13 -6.94 -5.67
N ARG A 254 -20.83 -6.35 -4.69
CA ARG A 254 -20.24 -5.50 -3.65
C ARG A 254 -20.09 -6.23 -2.30
N ALA A 255 -20.91 -7.23 -2.06
CA ALA A 255 -21.07 -7.87 -0.74
C ALA A 255 -20.43 -9.26 -0.65
N ASN A 256 -20.06 -9.88 -1.77
CA ASN A 256 -19.53 -11.25 -1.79
C ASN A 256 -18.13 -11.31 -2.40
N ILE A 257 -17.22 -11.98 -1.69
CA ILE A 257 -15.89 -12.40 -2.17
C ILE A 257 -15.89 -13.92 -2.27
N SER A 258 -15.48 -14.44 -3.43
CA SER A 258 -15.21 -15.85 -3.65
C SER A 258 -13.72 -16.12 -3.45
N ILE A 259 -13.40 -17.24 -2.79
CA ILE A 259 -12.03 -17.72 -2.56
C ILE A 259 -11.85 -19.04 -3.32
N GLU A 260 -10.84 -19.09 -4.16
CA GLU A 260 -10.40 -20.30 -4.87
C GLU A 260 -8.99 -20.65 -4.38
N VAL A 261 -8.88 -21.78 -3.65
CA VAL A 261 -7.58 -22.25 -3.17
C VAL A 261 -6.82 -22.85 -4.36
N PRO A 262 -5.57 -22.41 -4.64
CA PRO A 262 -4.76 -22.93 -5.74
C PRO A 262 -4.39 -24.41 -5.61
#